data_AF-A0A9D5MP21-F1
#
_entry.id   AF-A0A9D5MP21-F1
#
_cell.length_a   1.000
_cell.length_b   1.000
_cell.length_c   1.000
_cell.angle_alpha   90.00
_cell.angle_beta   90.00
_cell.angle_gamma   90.00
#
_symmetry.space_group_name_H-M   'P 1'
#
loop_
_entity.id
_entity.type
_entity.pdbx_description
1 polymer ?
#
loop_
_entity_poly.entity_id
_entity_poly.type
_entity_poly.pdbx_seq_one_letter_code
_entity_poly.pdbx_strand_id
1 'polypeptide(L)'
;MMKKVGLVIQILLILFLCGCNEKEIVTEDDSVLSSEQIITVDSNDTSENRDLIDDFLNGDIPAYYDDDRPLWFKDMLFDEAEWDSYSLGVRADFDNDGEDEQSLNGPYGGMCLDIQGDCVRIMAHGQGTAIVLDYVLVDDIYWIVYKDTTHSGRQHYHFIRYNGGESIEEEHILEWHEDENGERRHYYDDEVITEERYEEIRMQYFEEK
;
A
#
# COMPACT_ATOMS: atom_id res chain seq x y z
N MET A 1 5.36 0.09 73.68
CA MET A 1 6.14 -0.92 72.92
C MET A 1 5.62 -0.89 71.50
N MET A 2 6.29 -0.20 70.56
CA MET A 2 7.43 -0.68 69.74
C MET A 2 7.02 -1.93 68.93
N LYS A 3 7.18 -2.04 67.61
CA LYS A 3 8.01 -1.34 66.61
C LYS A 3 7.51 -1.76 65.21
N LYS A 4 7.77 -0.92 64.20
CA LYS A 4 7.75 -1.24 62.75
C LYS A 4 8.52 -2.53 62.44
N VAL A 5 8.07 -3.31 61.47
CA VAL A 5 8.94 -4.06 60.54
C VAL A 5 8.19 -4.26 59.21
N GLY A 6 8.90 -4.08 58.08
CA GLY A 6 8.43 -4.38 56.71
C GLY A 6 8.97 -5.73 56.19
N LEU A 7 8.52 -6.13 54.99
CA LEU A 7 8.97 -7.30 54.21
C LEU A 7 8.49 -7.05 52.76
N VAL A 8 9.29 -6.92 51.69
CA VAL A 8 10.25 -7.79 50.97
C VAL A 8 9.65 -9.09 50.40
N ILE A 9 9.22 -9.00 49.13
CA ILE A 9 9.47 -9.87 47.94
C ILE A 9 9.56 -11.40 48.17
N GLN A 10 8.73 -12.21 47.49
CA GLN A 10 9.07 -13.06 46.32
C GLN A 10 7.94 -14.07 45.99
N ILE A 11 7.93 -14.56 44.75
CA ILE A 11 6.85 -15.17 43.94
C ILE A 11 6.71 -16.70 44.15
N LEU A 12 5.48 -17.25 44.08
CA LEU A 12 5.19 -18.64 43.65
C LEU A 12 3.79 -18.79 42.99
N LEU A 13 3.73 -19.67 41.99
CA LEU A 13 2.70 -19.96 40.98
C LEU A 13 1.44 -20.70 41.53
N ILE A 14 0.23 -20.43 41.04
CA ILE A 14 -1.01 -21.22 41.32
C ILE A 14 -1.75 -21.51 39.99
N LEU A 15 -1.94 -22.79 39.64
CA LEU A 15 -2.84 -23.29 38.57
C LEU A 15 -4.22 -23.60 39.16
N PHE A 16 -5.29 -23.19 38.45
CA PHE A 16 -6.71 -23.35 38.78
C PHE A 16 -7.25 -24.73 38.34
N LEU A 17 -8.05 -25.42 39.18
CA LEU A 17 -9.14 -26.40 38.90
C LEU A 17 -9.56 -27.03 40.25
N CYS A 18 -10.80 -27.10 40.73
CA CYS A 18 -12.14 -26.79 40.25
C CYS A 18 -12.96 -26.41 41.49
N GLY A 19 -13.79 -25.37 41.44
CA GLY A 19 -14.63 -25.05 42.58
C GLY A 19 -13.88 -24.43 43.78
N CYS A 20 -14.66 -24.09 44.80
CA CYS A 20 -14.19 -23.35 45.95
C CYS A 20 -13.17 -24.13 46.79
N ASN A 21 -12.27 -23.35 47.38
CA ASN A 21 -11.30 -23.66 48.44
C ASN A 21 -9.96 -24.31 48.05
N GLU A 22 -8.92 -23.58 48.46
CA GLU A 22 -7.73 -24.03 49.16
C GLU A 22 -6.86 -25.16 48.57
N LYS A 23 -5.57 -24.81 48.44
CA LYS A 23 -4.35 -25.62 48.65
C LYS A 23 -3.85 -26.47 47.48
N GLU A 24 -2.67 -26.05 47.00
CA GLU A 24 -1.63 -26.84 46.35
C GLU A 24 -1.18 -28.00 47.25
N ILE A 25 -1.06 -29.22 46.69
CA ILE A 25 -0.14 -30.27 47.16
C ILE A 25 0.37 -31.05 45.95
N VAL A 26 1.70 -31.04 45.76
CA VAL A 26 2.49 -31.95 44.92
C VAL A 26 2.76 -33.23 45.68
N THR A 27 2.64 -34.40 45.03
CA THR A 27 3.41 -35.60 45.39
C THR A 27 3.75 -36.42 44.13
N GLU A 28 5.01 -36.81 44.06
CA GLU A 28 5.69 -37.64 43.05
C GLU A 28 5.14 -39.08 42.97
N ASP A 29 5.15 -39.68 41.77
CA ASP A 29 5.86 -40.95 41.43
C ASP A 29 5.14 -41.83 40.38
N ASP A 30 5.94 -42.27 39.40
CA ASP A 30 5.86 -43.39 38.44
C ASP A 30 4.56 -43.76 37.68
N SER A 31 4.58 -43.62 36.34
CA SER A 31 4.62 -44.78 35.39
C SER A 31 4.30 -44.42 33.91
N VAL A 32 5.31 -44.65 33.05
CA VAL A 32 5.28 -45.39 31.76
C VAL A 32 4.30 -44.97 30.62
N LEU A 33 4.90 -44.34 29.58
CA LEU A 33 4.67 -44.44 28.10
C LEU A 33 3.25 -44.24 27.51
N SER A 34 3.08 -43.21 26.65
CA SER A 34 2.89 -43.39 25.19
C SER A 34 2.71 -42.04 24.46
N SER A 35 3.69 -41.72 23.59
CA SER A 35 3.54 -41.06 22.28
C SER A 35 2.59 -39.87 22.13
N GLU A 36 3.13 -38.66 22.11
CA GLU A 36 2.77 -37.62 21.14
C GLU A 36 3.94 -36.64 21.00
N GLN A 37 4.38 -36.44 19.77
CA GLN A 37 5.47 -35.56 19.37
C GLN A 37 5.09 -34.12 19.75
N ILE A 38 5.73 -33.57 20.77
CA ILE A 38 5.71 -32.12 20.99
C ILE A 38 6.59 -31.52 19.89
N ILE A 39 5.96 -31.07 18.80
CA ILE A 39 6.57 -30.11 17.89
C ILE A 39 6.64 -28.81 18.68
N THR A 40 7.77 -28.59 19.36
CA THR A 40 8.17 -27.25 19.73
C THR A 40 8.42 -26.52 18.42
N VAL A 41 7.44 -25.75 17.95
CA VAL A 41 7.70 -24.70 16.96
C VAL A 41 8.52 -23.66 17.71
N ASP A 42 9.82 -23.89 17.71
CA ASP A 42 10.81 -22.84 17.86
C ASP A 42 10.57 -21.91 16.68
N SER A 43 9.78 -20.87 16.85
CA SER A 43 9.67 -19.77 15.90
C SER A 43 10.92 -18.91 15.97
N ASN A 44 12.07 -19.56 15.81
CA ASN A 44 13.21 -19.04 15.09
C ASN A 44 13.03 -19.46 13.63
N ASP A 45 11.90 -19.06 13.03
CA ASP A 45 11.92 -18.93 11.59
C ASP A 45 12.76 -17.69 11.35
N THR A 46 13.93 -17.89 10.78
CA THR A 46 14.73 -16.83 10.19
C THR A 46 13.85 -16.15 9.15
N SER A 47 13.09 -15.15 9.58
CA SER A 47 12.49 -14.12 8.74
C SER A 47 13.64 -13.38 8.06
N GLU A 48 14.28 -14.05 7.12
CA GLU A 48 14.87 -13.38 5.97
C GLU A 48 13.79 -12.42 5.49
N ASN A 49 14.12 -11.13 5.44
CA ASN A 49 13.21 -10.03 5.21
C ASN A 49 12.35 -10.33 3.97
N ARG A 50 11.15 -10.85 4.19
CA ARG A 50 10.30 -11.39 3.13
C ARG A 50 9.63 -10.21 2.45
N ASP A 51 10.10 -9.88 1.27
CA ASP A 51 9.51 -8.82 0.47
C ASP A 51 8.23 -9.34 -0.20
N LEU A 52 7.07 -8.92 0.32
CA LEU A 52 5.77 -9.34 -0.20
C LEU A 52 5.55 -8.91 -1.65
N ILE A 53 6.18 -7.83 -2.10
CA ILE A 53 6.14 -7.44 -3.51
C ILE A 53 6.86 -8.49 -4.36
N ASP A 54 8.05 -8.95 -3.95
CA ASP A 54 8.79 -9.97 -4.70
C ASP A 54 8.00 -11.29 -4.77
N ASP A 55 7.32 -11.68 -3.69
CA ASP A 55 6.44 -12.85 -3.70
C ASP A 55 5.26 -12.69 -4.67
N PHE A 56 4.68 -11.49 -4.76
CA PHE A 56 3.64 -11.19 -5.76
C PHE A 56 4.21 -11.29 -7.17
N LEU A 57 5.38 -10.69 -7.43
CA LEU A 57 6.06 -10.74 -8.74
C LEU A 57 6.48 -12.16 -9.14
N ASN A 58 6.76 -13.03 -8.17
CA ASN A 58 6.99 -14.46 -8.39
C ASN A 58 5.69 -15.25 -8.63
N GLY A 59 4.53 -14.64 -8.36
CA GLY A 59 3.21 -15.25 -8.51
C GLY A 59 2.80 -16.17 -7.36
N ASP A 60 3.49 -16.07 -6.22
CA ASP A 60 3.28 -16.89 -5.03
C ASP A 60 2.10 -16.38 -4.19
N ILE A 61 1.89 -15.05 -4.16
CA ILE A 61 0.74 -14.40 -3.52
C ILE A 61 0.03 -13.43 -4.48
N PRO A 62 -1.26 -13.14 -4.28
CA PRO A 62 -1.96 -12.11 -5.05
C PRO A 62 -1.78 -10.72 -4.44
N ALA A 63 -1.98 -9.70 -5.26
CA ALA A 63 -2.33 -8.35 -4.81
C ALA A 63 -3.86 -8.21 -4.71
N TYR A 64 -4.34 -7.23 -3.95
CA TYR A 64 -5.78 -7.01 -3.78
C TYR A 64 -6.20 -5.59 -4.15
N TYR A 65 -7.32 -5.49 -4.86
CA TYR A 65 -8.05 -4.23 -5.02
C TYR A 65 -8.70 -3.79 -3.69
N ASP A 66 -9.25 -2.58 -3.69
CA ASP A 66 -10.05 -1.99 -2.60
C ASP A 66 -11.25 -2.87 -2.18
N ASP A 67 -11.86 -3.56 -3.14
CA ASP A 67 -12.98 -4.48 -2.95
C ASP A 67 -12.57 -5.95 -2.67
N ASP A 68 -11.31 -6.16 -2.28
CA ASP A 68 -10.69 -7.47 -1.96
C ASP A 68 -10.69 -8.48 -3.12
N ARG A 69 -10.92 -8.03 -4.37
CA ARG A 69 -10.70 -8.90 -5.53
C ARG A 69 -9.19 -9.19 -5.69
N PRO A 70 -8.79 -10.46 -5.84
CA PRO A 70 -7.39 -10.80 -6.04
C PRO A 70 -6.96 -10.54 -7.48
N LEU A 71 -5.74 -10.04 -7.64
CA LEU A 71 -5.00 -9.98 -8.89
C LEU A 71 -3.74 -10.85 -8.73
N TRP A 72 -3.51 -11.77 -9.66
CA TRP A 72 -2.30 -12.60 -9.66
C TRP A 72 -1.37 -12.16 -10.78
N PHE A 73 -0.08 -11.98 -10.47
CA PHE A 73 0.92 -11.61 -11.46
C PHE A 73 0.96 -12.60 -12.65
N LYS A 74 0.89 -13.91 -12.38
CA LYS A 74 0.88 -14.96 -13.41
C LYS A 74 -0.34 -14.94 -14.35
N ASP A 75 -1.42 -14.25 -13.96
CA ASP A 75 -2.62 -14.13 -14.77
C ASP A 75 -2.58 -12.86 -15.67
N MET A 76 -1.54 -12.04 -15.53
CA MET A 76 -1.35 -10.82 -16.32
C MET A 76 -0.69 -11.13 -17.68
N LEU A 77 -1.01 -10.34 -18.70
CA LEU A 77 -0.43 -10.43 -20.04
C LEU A 77 0.88 -9.63 -20.09
N PHE A 78 1.97 -10.24 -20.57
CA PHE A 78 3.29 -9.60 -20.72
C PHE A 78 3.81 -9.67 -22.16
N ASP A 79 2.90 -9.67 -23.14
CA ASP A 79 3.25 -9.65 -24.55
C ASP A 79 3.37 -8.20 -25.04
N GLU A 80 4.60 -7.67 -25.15
CA GLU A 80 4.87 -6.30 -25.56
C GLU A 80 4.22 -5.88 -26.91
N ALA A 81 3.79 -6.84 -27.74
CA ALA A 81 3.06 -6.55 -28.97
C ALA A 81 1.57 -6.22 -28.76
N GLU A 82 1.01 -6.59 -27.61
CA GLU A 82 -0.38 -6.37 -27.26
C GLU A 82 -0.57 -5.06 -26.48
N TRP A 83 -1.63 -4.33 -26.80
CA TRP A 83 -1.92 -3.02 -26.22
C TRP A 83 -2.32 -3.08 -24.74
N ASP A 84 -2.76 -4.24 -24.26
CA ASP A 84 -3.13 -4.53 -22.89
C ASP A 84 -2.03 -5.28 -22.12
N SER A 85 -0.80 -5.27 -22.64
CA SER A 85 0.35 -5.84 -21.96
C SER A 85 0.81 -5.00 -20.78
N TYR A 86 1.26 -5.70 -19.75
CA TYR A 86 1.95 -5.16 -18.61
C TYR A 86 3.47 -5.25 -18.76
N SER A 87 4.17 -4.41 -18.02
CA SER A 87 5.62 -4.52 -17.79
C SER A 87 5.97 -3.96 -16.40
N LEU A 88 7.14 -4.30 -15.89
CA LEU A 88 7.61 -3.75 -14.62
C LEU A 88 7.92 -2.27 -14.76
N GLY A 89 7.42 -1.46 -13.82
CA GLY A 89 7.78 -0.07 -13.66
C GLY A 89 8.90 0.12 -12.63
N VAL A 90 9.06 1.35 -12.16
CA VAL A 90 10.02 1.69 -11.09
C VAL A 90 9.51 1.26 -9.72
N ARG A 91 10.47 1.12 -8.81
CA ARG A 91 10.24 0.92 -7.38
C ARG A 91 10.61 2.21 -6.65
N ALA A 92 9.66 2.78 -5.90
CA ALA A 92 9.77 4.08 -5.26
C ALA A 92 8.66 4.28 -4.22
N ASP A 93 8.95 5.09 -3.21
CA ASP A 93 8.03 5.64 -2.20
C ASP A 93 6.97 6.59 -2.81
N PHE A 94 6.00 6.03 -3.52
CA PHE A 94 4.90 6.75 -4.16
C PHE A 94 3.92 7.34 -3.15
N ASP A 95 3.81 6.73 -1.97
CA ASP A 95 2.88 7.16 -0.94
C ASP A 95 3.50 8.02 0.17
N ASN A 96 4.81 8.23 0.11
CA ASN A 96 5.61 9.07 0.98
C ASN A 96 5.63 8.62 2.46
N ASP A 97 5.50 7.33 2.73
CA ASP A 97 5.61 6.75 4.08
C ASP A 97 7.00 6.18 4.43
N GLY A 98 7.88 6.10 3.43
CA GLY A 98 9.27 5.65 3.57
C GLY A 98 9.50 4.18 3.23
N GLU A 99 8.49 3.46 2.75
CA GLU A 99 8.61 2.16 2.09
C GLU A 99 8.58 2.33 0.56
N ASP A 100 9.16 1.40 -0.20
CA ASP A 100 9.19 1.51 -1.67
C ASP A 100 8.09 0.63 -2.30
N GLU A 101 7.09 1.27 -2.90
CA GLU A 101 6.04 0.64 -3.70
C GLU A 101 6.56 0.19 -5.07
N GLN A 102 5.85 -0.78 -5.66
CA GLN A 102 6.15 -1.25 -7.01
C GLN A 102 5.11 -0.76 -8.02
N SER A 103 5.56 -0.01 -9.03
CA SER A 103 4.70 0.30 -10.19
C SER A 103 4.73 -0.83 -11.22
N LEU A 104 3.60 -1.07 -11.86
CA LEU A 104 3.48 -1.87 -13.08
C LEU A 104 2.94 -0.95 -14.16
N ASN A 105 3.66 -0.87 -15.28
CA ASN A 105 3.11 -0.25 -16.48
C ASN A 105 2.09 -1.21 -17.09
N GLY A 106 1.05 -0.67 -17.71
CA GLY A 106 0.04 -1.51 -18.34
C GLY A 106 -1.07 -0.71 -19.02
N PRO A 107 -2.14 -1.39 -19.46
CA PRO A 107 -3.32 -0.71 -19.95
C PRO A 107 -3.79 0.35 -18.95
N TYR A 108 -4.12 1.52 -19.48
CA TYR A 108 -4.53 2.69 -18.68
C TYR A 108 -3.48 3.16 -17.67
N GLY A 109 -2.19 3.02 -17.99
CA GLY A 109 -1.11 3.49 -17.13
C GLY A 109 -0.75 2.51 -16.00
N GLY A 110 -1.46 1.38 -15.92
CA GLY A 110 -1.15 0.31 -14.99
C GLY A 110 -1.55 0.61 -13.55
N MET A 111 -0.66 0.32 -12.60
CA MET A 111 -0.96 0.36 -11.17
C MET A 111 0.28 0.53 -10.28
N CYS A 112 0.08 1.00 -9.05
CA CYS A 112 1.06 1.04 -7.97
C CYS A 112 0.65 0.07 -6.85
N LEU A 113 1.62 -0.74 -6.41
CA LEU A 113 1.46 -1.79 -5.42
C LEU A 113 2.13 -1.39 -4.11
N ASP A 114 1.39 -1.51 -3.02
CA ASP A 114 1.78 -1.13 -1.66
C ASP A 114 1.66 -2.35 -0.72
N ILE A 115 2.50 -2.41 0.32
CA ILE A 115 2.43 -3.42 1.38
C ILE A 115 1.60 -2.86 2.54
N GLN A 116 0.43 -3.46 2.77
CA GLN A 116 -0.40 -3.12 3.92
C GLN A 116 -0.55 -4.33 4.84
N GLY A 117 0.21 -4.31 5.93
CA GLY A 117 0.29 -5.43 6.87
C GLY A 117 0.92 -6.67 6.23
N ASP A 118 0.16 -7.77 6.17
CA ASP A 118 0.64 -9.05 5.61
C ASP A 118 0.18 -9.29 4.16
N CYS A 119 -0.22 -8.24 3.43
CA CYS A 119 -0.71 -8.35 2.06
C CYS A 119 -0.23 -7.24 1.13
N VAL A 120 -0.23 -7.53 -0.17
CA VAL A 120 0.00 -6.53 -1.23
C VAL A 120 -1.34 -5.93 -1.66
N ARG A 121 -1.43 -4.61 -1.66
CA ARG A 121 -2.60 -3.82 -2.06
C ARG A 121 -2.32 -3.02 -3.33
N ILE A 122 -3.35 -2.83 -4.14
CA ILE A 122 -3.30 -1.94 -5.30
C ILE A 122 -3.74 -0.57 -4.81
N MET A 123 -2.78 0.27 -4.43
CA MET A 123 -3.05 1.62 -3.89
C MET A 123 -3.63 2.55 -4.95
N ALA A 124 -3.10 2.49 -6.18
CA ALA A 124 -3.54 3.34 -7.28
C ALA A 124 -3.51 2.56 -8.59
N HIS A 125 -4.51 2.76 -9.45
CA HIS A 125 -4.56 2.12 -10.75
C HIS A 125 -5.40 2.93 -11.75
N GLY A 126 -5.10 2.79 -13.04
CA GLY A 126 -5.90 3.40 -14.11
C GLY A 126 -7.37 3.01 -14.02
N GLN A 127 -8.28 3.93 -14.40
CA GLN A 127 -9.72 3.75 -14.26
C GLN A 127 -10.47 3.92 -15.60
N GLY A 128 -11.36 2.95 -15.87
CA GLY A 128 -12.20 2.97 -17.07
C GLY A 128 -11.38 2.92 -18.37
N THR A 129 -11.87 3.58 -19.43
CA THR A 129 -11.22 3.58 -20.75
C THR A 129 -10.39 4.84 -21.03
N ALA A 130 -10.38 5.79 -20.09
CA ALA A 130 -9.97 7.17 -20.35
C ALA A 130 -8.87 7.66 -19.40
N ILE A 131 -8.87 7.18 -18.16
CA ILE A 131 -8.01 7.68 -17.10
C ILE A 131 -6.78 6.80 -17.04
N VAL A 132 -5.66 7.39 -17.45
CA VAL A 132 -4.33 6.78 -17.43
C VAL A 132 -3.63 7.17 -16.14
N LEU A 133 -3.12 6.19 -15.39
CA LEU A 133 -2.25 6.41 -14.24
C LEU A 133 -0.83 6.80 -14.70
N ASP A 134 -0.22 7.74 -14.01
CA ASP A 134 1.19 8.07 -14.12
C ASP A 134 1.66 8.59 -12.75
N TYR A 135 2.93 8.94 -12.64
CA TYR A 135 3.48 9.59 -11.46
C TYR A 135 4.49 10.66 -11.84
N VAL A 136 4.72 11.61 -10.94
CA VAL A 136 5.74 12.65 -11.08
C VAL A 136 6.46 12.86 -9.76
N LEU A 137 7.75 13.19 -9.83
CA LEU A 137 8.57 13.53 -8.68
C LEU A 137 8.77 15.05 -8.67
N VAL A 138 8.19 15.73 -7.68
CA VAL A 138 8.29 17.19 -7.54
C VAL A 138 8.84 17.51 -6.16
N ASP A 139 10.01 18.16 -6.13
CA ASP A 139 10.70 18.55 -4.89
C ASP A 139 10.91 17.35 -3.93
N ASP A 140 11.41 16.25 -4.49
CA ASP A 140 11.68 14.96 -3.82
C ASP A 140 10.43 14.25 -3.23
N ILE A 141 9.24 14.64 -3.69
CA ILE A 141 7.97 14.07 -3.27
C ILE A 141 7.25 13.46 -4.48
N TYR A 142 6.78 12.22 -4.33
CA TYR A 142 6.01 11.57 -5.39
C TYR A 142 4.55 12.02 -5.36
N TRP A 143 4.02 12.25 -6.56
CA TRP A 143 2.62 12.51 -6.83
C TRP A 143 2.10 11.46 -7.79
N ILE A 144 0.98 10.85 -7.46
CA ILE A 144 0.20 10.04 -8.38
C ILE A 144 -0.63 10.98 -9.27
N VAL A 145 -0.66 10.69 -10.57
CA VAL A 145 -1.35 11.54 -11.55
C VAL A 145 -2.33 10.71 -12.37
N TYR A 146 -3.60 11.04 -12.25
CA TYR A 146 -4.65 10.52 -13.12
C TYR A 146 -4.82 11.48 -14.31
N LYS A 147 -4.63 10.95 -15.53
CA LYS A 147 -4.62 11.74 -16.77
C LYS A 147 -5.75 11.32 -17.68
N ASP A 148 -6.55 12.27 -18.13
CA ASP A 148 -7.41 12.11 -19.30
C ASP A 148 -7.07 13.19 -20.34
N THR A 149 -6.27 12.79 -21.32
CA THR A 149 -5.77 13.65 -22.40
C THR A 149 -6.20 13.15 -23.78
N THR A 150 -7.04 12.12 -23.82
CA THR A 150 -7.38 11.40 -25.06
C THR A 150 -8.63 11.95 -25.75
N HIS A 151 -9.43 12.74 -25.03
CA HIS A 151 -10.65 13.33 -25.55
C HIS A 151 -10.37 14.66 -26.28
N SER A 152 -10.83 14.77 -27.52
CA SER A 152 -10.78 16.06 -28.23
C SER A 152 -11.65 17.09 -27.50
N GLY A 153 -11.10 18.29 -27.28
CA GLY A 153 -11.80 19.40 -26.63
C GLY A 153 -11.72 19.42 -25.10
N ARG A 154 -10.95 18.52 -24.47
CA ARG A 154 -10.60 18.64 -23.04
C ARG A 154 -9.25 18.01 -22.70
N GLN A 155 -8.68 18.45 -21.60
CA GLN A 155 -7.55 17.80 -20.95
C GLN A 155 -7.75 17.89 -19.44
N HIS A 156 -7.48 16.79 -18.74
CA HIS A 156 -7.66 16.71 -17.30
C HIS A 156 -6.47 15.99 -16.66
N TYR A 157 -5.96 16.58 -15.59
CA TYR A 157 -4.95 16.04 -14.71
C TYR A 157 -5.44 16.14 -13.27
N HIS A 158 -5.47 15.03 -12.55
CA HIS A 158 -5.73 14.99 -11.11
C HIS A 158 -4.47 14.48 -10.42
N PHE A 159 -3.80 15.39 -9.73
CA PHE A 159 -2.58 15.14 -8.97
C PHE A 159 -2.96 14.82 -7.53
N ILE A 160 -2.42 13.74 -6.99
CA ILE A 160 -2.64 13.33 -5.60
C ILE A 160 -1.28 13.06 -4.96
N ARG A 161 -1.01 13.72 -3.84
CA ARG A 161 0.06 13.36 -2.90
C ARG A 161 -0.55 12.54 -1.78
N TYR A 162 -0.08 11.32 -1.64
CA TYR A 162 -0.39 10.47 -0.50
C TYR A 162 0.61 10.68 0.64
N ASN A 163 0.25 10.22 1.84
CA ASN A 163 1.07 10.17 3.05
C ASN A 163 0.76 8.87 3.80
N GLY A 164 1.17 7.75 3.20
CA GLY A 164 0.93 6.38 3.64
C GLY A 164 -0.38 5.77 3.15
N GLY A 165 -0.25 4.67 2.43
CA GLY A 165 -1.32 3.97 1.72
C GLY A 165 -2.21 4.93 0.93
N GLU A 166 -3.52 4.77 1.08
CA GLU A 166 -4.52 5.59 0.39
C GLU A 166 -4.81 6.94 1.10
N SER A 167 -3.99 7.35 2.08
CA SER A 167 -4.21 8.61 2.82
C SER A 167 -3.80 9.82 1.99
N ILE A 168 -4.77 10.53 1.42
CA ILE A 168 -4.53 11.76 0.66
C ILE A 168 -4.09 12.90 1.59
N GLU A 169 -2.90 13.45 1.34
CA GLU A 169 -2.41 14.65 2.02
C GLU A 169 -2.77 15.92 1.26
N GLU A 170 -2.61 15.89 -0.07
CA GLU A 170 -2.86 17.03 -0.95
C GLU A 170 -3.36 16.54 -2.31
N GLU A 171 -4.28 17.28 -2.94
CA GLU A 171 -4.74 16.98 -4.29
C GLU A 171 -4.98 18.27 -5.07
N HIS A 172 -4.76 18.20 -6.38
CA HIS A 172 -5.01 19.30 -7.30
C HIS A 172 -5.60 18.81 -8.61
N ILE A 173 -6.45 19.64 -9.22
CA ILE A 173 -6.98 19.41 -10.55
C ILE A 173 -6.48 20.51 -11.48
N LEU A 174 -5.83 20.12 -12.57
CA LEU A 174 -5.43 21.00 -13.66
C LEU A 174 -6.15 20.55 -14.93
N GLU A 175 -6.98 21.41 -15.50
CA GLU A 175 -7.75 21.04 -16.68
C GLU A 175 -8.01 22.21 -17.63
N TRP A 176 -8.32 21.86 -18.88
CA TRP A 176 -8.97 22.78 -19.80
C TRP A 176 -10.07 22.07 -20.57
N HIS A 177 -11.05 22.85 -21.00
CA HIS A 177 -12.06 22.39 -21.95
C HIS A 177 -12.40 23.48 -22.95
N GLU A 178 -12.78 23.04 -24.15
CA GLU A 178 -13.25 23.88 -25.24
C GLU A 178 -14.79 23.95 -25.18
N ASP A 179 -15.36 25.15 -25.26
CA ASP A 179 -16.81 25.31 -25.30
C ASP A 179 -17.38 25.15 -26.72
N GLU A 180 -18.70 25.25 -26.86
CA GLU A 180 -19.41 25.07 -28.13
C GLU A 180 -18.96 26.05 -29.24
N ASN A 181 -18.31 27.16 -28.89
CA ASN A 181 -17.81 28.16 -29.83
C ASN A 181 -16.34 27.92 -30.22
N GLY A 182 -15.68 26.90 -29.65
CA GLY A 182 -14.27 26.66 -29.84
C GLY A 182 -13.37 27.47 -28.90
N GLU A 183 -13.93 28.10 -27.85
CA GLU A 183 -13.15 28.86 -26.89
C GLU A 183 -12.64 27.95 -25.76
N ARG A 184 -11.31 27.91 -25.59
CA ARG A 184 -10.66 27.13 -24.52
C ARG A 184 -10.63 27.91 -23.21
N ARG A 185 -11.08 27.28 -22.13
CA ARG A 185 -10.93 27.78 -20.76
C ARG A 185 -10.08 26.82 -19.95
N HIS A 186 -9.22 27.39 -19.11
CA HIS A 186 -8.26 26.66 -18.28
C HIS A 186 -8.62 26.85 -16.81
N TYR A 187 -8.42 25.81 -16.02
CA TYR A 187 -8.80 25.76 -14.61
C TYR A 187 -7.69 25.13 -13.77
N TYR A 188 -7.56 25.61 -12.55
CA TYR A 188 -6.80 24.99 -11.48
C TYR A 188 -7.63 25.03 -10.20
N ASP A 189 -7.94 23.87 -9.63
CA ASP A 189 -8.80 23.72 -8.45
C ASP A 189 -10.12 24.52 -8.55
N ASP A 190 -10.82 24.33 -9.67
CA ASP A 190 -12.07 25.02 -10.06
C ASP A 190 -11.96 26.53 -10.35
N GLU A 191 -10.78 27.15 -10.17
CA GLU A 191 -10.56 28.56 -10.49
C GLU A 191 -10.15 28.75 -11.96
N VAL A 192 -10.80 29.70 -12.64
CA VAL A 192 -10.43 30.07 -14.01
C VAL A 192 -9.07 30.76 -14.01
N ILE A 193 -8.13 30.22 -14.79
CA ILE A 193 -6.77 30.74 -14.96
C ILE A 193 -6.48 31.09 -16.41
N THR A 194 -5.38 31.82 -16.63
CA THR A 194 -4.87 32.08 -17.99
C THR A 194 -4.20 30.83 -18.56
N GLU A 195 -4.09 30.74 -19.89
CA GLU A 195 -3.32 29.67 -20.56
C GLU A 195 -1.84 29.70 -20.13
N GLU A 196 -1.25 30.88 -19.97
CA GLU A 196 0.11 31.04 -19.46
C GLU A 196 0.26 30.41 -18.06
N ARG A 197 -0.67 30.70 -17.15
CA ARG A 197 -0.66 30.11 -15.80
C ARG A 197 -0.88 28.61 -15.83
N TYR A 198 -1.73 28.12 -16.73
CA TYR A 198 -1.96 26.68 -16.91
C TYR A 198 -0.67 25.97 -17.32
N GLU A 199 0.06 26.49 -18.32
CA GLU A 199 1.32 25.89 -18.75
C GLU A 199 2.41 26.00 -17.69
N GLU A 200 2.47 27.09 -16.91
CA GLU A 200 3.38 27.19 -15.76
C GLU A 200 3.16 26.06 -14.75
N ILE A 201 1.91 25.82 -14.35
CA ILE A 201 1.57 24.75 -13.40
C ILE A 201 1.87 23.39 -14.03
N ARG A 202 1.50 23.19 -15.29
CA ARG A 202 1.79 21.95 -16.00
C ARG A 202 3.30 21.65 -16.03
N MET A 203 4.13 22.65 -16.33
CA MET A 203 5.58 22.52 -16.34
C MET A 203 6.14 22.23 -14.95
N GLN A 204 5.56 22.83 -13.90
CA GLN A 204 5.98 22.55 -12.52
C GLN A 204 5.90 21.06 -12.15
N TYR A 205 4.90 20.34 -12.66
CA TYR A 205 4.74 18.90 -12.40
C TYR A 205 5.49 17.99 -13.38
N PHE A 206 5.69 18.40 -14.63
CA PHE A 206 6.20 17.51 -15.69
C PHE A 206 7.61 17.84 -16.21
N GLU A 207 8.24 18.94 -15.80
CA GLU A 207 9.66 19.16 -16.14
C GLU A 207 10.56 18.30 -15.25
N GLU A 208 11.39 17.46 -15.88
CA GLU A 208 12.55 16.86 -15.23
C GLU A 208 13.49 17.99 -14.76
N LYS A 209 13.64 18.15 -13.44
CA LYS A 209 14.63 19.05 -12.85
C LYS A 209 16.00 18.37 -12.70
#